data_AF-A0A964HGJ4-F1
#
_entry.id   AF-A0A964HGJ4-F1
#
_cell.length_a   1.000
_cell.length_b   1.000
_cell.length_c   1.000
_cell.angle_alpha   90.00
_cell.angle_beta   90.00
_cell.angle_gamma   90.00
#
_symmetry.space_group_name_H-M   'P 1'
#
loop_
_entity.id
_entity.type
_entity.pdbx_description
1 polymer ?
#
loop_
_entity_poly.entity_id
_entity_poly.type
_entity_poly.pdbx_seq_one_letter_code
_entity_poly.pdbx_strand_id
1 'polypeptide(L)'
;MPRIETDAQWQAKRLALLPSAWVGRMRARFDEKWGDGSGYYAANTYLRETTEPFEHIAIPLDASDSDICAIAERKARDMFALASSVPVSSAKATRAMLAAAVRRAGVVPPDEKDESISDAGAVRRMTDSLWWRRKLRTVHARELEGAAISLGFVHSGKGGNPYASDETVKRRRQQKRRNAKVLEETIAINERDEGFTLAELAARSVANPEIRRGELMTRIKGFEEIARGVDHAAEFVTVTCPSRMHSRLHGSGADNPTYDGTTPRQAQQYLAKTFANLRAYLWRRGVGMYGFRIAEPHHDGCPHWHLLVFVEPSRLDELRAAFRRYFLKDSPTERGADKYRVKFEAIDWKRGTAAGYIAKYVAKNIDGYRVEKDLLGNDAIEASHRVDAWASTWGIRQFQQVGGPPVGVWRELRRLGQIETGPWGELSEVEKARSAADAGNWRRYVEVQRGPILARADRPVQMRYGKAEAADPNTGEIKAAATRYGDEPAARPVGLLEKWSGEVVRVVRHVWRIVSKAGGLLLPPWTRVNNCSEGGKDESAGKDGASREGGENRLGGCAGACADHGRTVHEADFAGDAGTGRGNRGHFAPHG
;
A
#
# COMPACT_ATOMS: atom_id res chain seq x y z
N MET A 1 43.22 -8.38 32.66
CA MET A 1 43.22 -7.94 31.25
C MET A 1 41.91 -8.36 30.61
N PRO A 2 41.18 -7.48 29.89
CA PRO A 2 40.00 -7.92 29.15
C PRO A 2 40.45 -8.98 28.12
N ARG A 3 39.71 -10.09 28.06
CA ARG A 3 40.01 -11.22 27.17
C ARG A 3 39.93 -10.71 25.72
N ILE A 4 41.05 -10.72 25.00
CA ILE A 4 41.09 -10.34 23.58
C ILE A 4 40.18 -11.32 22.84
N GLU A 5 39.20 -10.78 22.12
CA GLU A 5 38.27 -11.55 21.31
C GLU A 5 39.03 -12.31 20.21
N THR A 6 38.74 -13.60 20.02
CA THR A 6 39.35 -14.35 18.92
C THR A 6 38.71 -13.99 17.59
N ASP A 7 39.43 -14.14 16.48
CA ASP A 7 38.88 -13.83 15.15
C ASP A 7 37.61 -14.63 14.84
N ALA A 8 37.55 -15.90 15.27
CA ALA A 8 36.35 -16.73 15.13
C ALA A 8 35.15 -16.16 15.91
N GLN A 9 35.39 -15.63 17.12
CA GLN A 9 34.35 -14.98 17.93
C GLN A 9 33.89 -13.67 17.26
N TRP A 10 34.83 -12.87 16.76
CA TRP A 10 34.51 -11.63 16.05
C TRP A 10 33.69 -11.90 14.79
N GLN A 11 34.11 -12.85 13.95
CA GLN A 11 33.37 -13.24 12.75
C GLN A 11 31.97 -13.78 13.08
N ALA A 12 31.83 -14.57 14.14
CA ALA A 12 30.54 -15.07 14.59
C ALA A 12 29.59 -13.93 15.00
N LYS A 13 30.08 -12.92 15.72
CA LYS A 13 29.29 -11.72 16.05
C LYS A 13 28.86 -10.95 14.81
N ARG A 14 29.75 -10.79 13.82
CA ARG A 14 29.44 -10.12 12.55
C ARG A 14 28.34 -10.85 11.77
N LEU A 15 28.46 -12.17 11.64
CA LEU A 15 27.49 -12.99 10.91
C LEU A 15 26.15 -13.11 11.63
N ALA A 16 26.11 -12.97 12.97
CA ALA A 16 24.87 -12.95 13.74
C ALA A 16 23.98 -11.72 13.46
N LEU A 17 24.49 -10.68 12.81
CA LEU A 17 23.71 -9.53 12.36
C LEU A 17 22.84 -9.84 11.12
N LEU A 18 23.09 -10.98 10.48
CA LEU A 18 22.44 -11.37 9.23
C LEU A 18 21.43 -12.51 9.45
N PRO A 19 20.39 -12.61 8.61
CA PRO A 19 19.54 -13.78 8.55
C PRO A 19 20.36 -15.07 8.39
N SER A 20 20.00 -16.11 9.13
CA SER A 20 20.70 -17.41 9.12
C SER A 20 20.85 -17.99 7.71
N ALA A 21 19.86 -17.76 6.84
CA ALA A 21 19.89 -18.16 5.44
C ALA A 21 21.02 -17.50 4.62
N TRP A 22 21.51 -16.34 5.04
CA TRP A 22 22.56 -15.59 4.34
C TRP A 22 23.97 -15.96 4.81
N VAL A 23 24.10 -16.42 6.07
CA VAL A 23 25.38 -16.71 6.71
C VAL A 23 26.25 -17.64 5.88
N GLY A 24 25.70 -18.71 5.32
CA GLY A 24 26.45 -19.67 4.50
C GLY A 24 27.09 -19.03 3.26
N ARG A 25 26.33 -18.17 2.55
CA ARG A 25 26.85 -17.45 1.38
C ARG A 25 27.88 -16.40 1.76
N MET A 26 27.67 -15.73 2.88
CA MET A 26 28.62 -14.74 3.39
C MET A 26 29.94 -15.37 3.81
N ARG A 27 29.91 -16.57 4.41
CA ARG A 27 31.12 -17.37 4.69
C ARG A 27 31.82 -17.78 3.40
N ALA A 28 31.09 -18.29 2.40
CA ALA A 28 31.70 -18.67 1.13
C ALA A 28 32.42 -17.50 0.43
N ARG A 29 31.85 -16.28 0.47
CA ARG A 29 32.51 -15.08 -0.08
C ARG A 29 33.71 -14.63 0.76
N PHE A 30 33.64 -14.79 2.07
CA PHE A 30 34.78 -14.57 2.94
C PHE A 30 35.93 -15.54 2.60
N ASP A 31 35.61 -16.83 2.42
CA ASP A 31 36.59 -17.87 2.08
C ASP A 31 37.19 -17.65 0.68
N GLU A 32 36.39 -17.20 -0.28
CA GLU A 32 36.86 -16.79 -1.61
C GLU A 32 37.85 -15.62 -1.53
N LYS A 33 37.53 -14.58 -0.75
CA LYS A 33 38.42 -13.44 -0.50
C LYS A 33 39.69 -13.83 0.22
N TRP A 34 39.61 -14.76 1.17
CA TRP A 34 40.77 -15.30 1.86
C TRP A 34 41.67 -16.09 0.90
N GLY A 35 41.07 -16.85 -0.02
CA GLY A 35 41.76 -17.69 -1.00
C GLY A 35 42.26 -16.97 -2.27
N ASP A 36 41.83 -15.74 -2.55
CA ASP A 36 42.19 -15.00 -3.78
C ASP A 36 43.58 -14.34 -3.74
N GLY A 37 44.35 -14.57 -2.67
CA GLY A 37 45.68 -13.99 -2.45
C GLY A 37 45.66 -12.61 -1.80
N SER A 38 44.50 -12.01 -1.54
CA SER A 38 44.38 -10.73 -0.81
C SER A 38 44.59 -10.85 0.71
N GLY A 39 44.55 -12.07 1.25
CA GLY A 39 44.90 -12.37 2.64
C GLY A 39 43.80 -12.06 3.68
N TYR A 40 44.11 -12.30 4.95
CA TYR A 40 43.10 -12.39 6.04
C TYR A 40 42.50 -11.04 6.31
N TYR A 41 43.35 -10.03 6.23
CA TYR A 41 43.00 -8.65 6.46
C TYR A 41 41.93 -8.18 5.46
N ALA A 42 42.07 -8.54 4.18
CA ALA A 42 41.10 -8.19 3.15
C ALA A 42 39.76 -8.92 3.36
N ALA A 43 39.80 -10.21 3.71
CA ALA A 43 38.60 -10.99 4.02
C ALA A 43 37.84 -10.45 5.25
N ASN A 44 38.56 -10.12 6.35
CA ASN A 44 37.97 -9.49 7.54
C ASN A 44 37.45 -8.09 7.24
N THR A 45 38.17 -7.30 6.43
CA THR A 45 37.71 -5.97 6.01
C THR A 45 36.41 -6.08 5.21
N TYR A 46 36.33 -7.01 4.26
CA TYR A 46 35.10 -7.31 3.54
C TYR A 46 33.94 -7.64 4.49
N LEU A 47 34.15 -8.57 5.43
CA LEU A 47 33.10 -8.96 6.37
C LEU A 47 32.67 -7.79 7.27
N ARG A 48 33.60 -6.96 7.75
CA ARG A 48 33.33 -5.77 8.55
C ARG A 48 32.49 -4.78 7.75
N GLU A 49 32.97 -4.32 6.61
CA GLU A 49 32.31 -3.31 5.77
C GLU A 49 30.91 -3.77 5.32
N THR A 50 30.77 -5.07 5.11
CA THR A 50 29.50 -5.66 4.66
C THR A 50 28.47 -5.77 5.79
N THR A 51 28.90 -5.84 7.06
CA THR A 51 28.00 -6.06 8.21
C THR A 51 27.86 -4.85 9.13
N GLU A 52 28.81 -3.92 9.09
CA GLU A 52 28.82 -2.66 9.85
C GLU A 52 27.53 -1.83 9.66
N PRO A 53 26.94 -1.71 8.45
CA PRO A 53 25.66 -1.03 8.28
C PRO A 53 24.50 -1.64 9.08
N PHE A 54 24.61 -2.90 9.50
CA PHE A 54 23.57 -3.64 10.22
C PHE A 54 23.75 -3.65 11.74
N GLU A 55 24.82 -3.06 12.28
CA GLU A 55 25.02 -2.97 13.73
C GLU A 55 24.02 -2.04 14.42
N HIS A 56 23.47 -1.08 13.67
CA HIS A 56 22.65 0.00 14.22
C HIS A 56 21.21 -0.01 13.70
N ILE A 57 20.77 -1.10 13.07
CA ILE A 57 19.38 -1.23 12.62
C ILE A 57 18.44 -1.35 13.82
N ALA A 58 17.29 -0.69 13.74
CA ALA A 58 16.34 -0.65 14.85
C ALA A 58 15.64 -2.00 15.08
N ILE A 59 15.58 -2.84 14.06
CA ILE A 59 14.93 -4.16 14.06
C ILE A 59 15.91 -5.15 13.40
N PRO A 60 16.31 -6.23 14.08
CA PRO A 60 17.15 -7.26 13.48
C PRO A 60 16.59 -7.77 12.15
N LEU A 61 17.46 -8.05 11.18
CA LEU A 61 17.02 -8.48 9.85
C LEU A 61 16.26 -9.82 9.89
N ASP A 62 16.61 -10.70 10.84
CA ASP A 62 15.98 -11.99 11.06
C ASP A 62 14.72 -11.95 11.95
N ALA A 63 14.31 -10.77 12.41
CA ALA A 63 13.14 -10.60 13.26
C ALA A 63 11.86 -11.19 12.63
N SER A 64 11.15 -11.99 13.40
CA SER A 64 9.86 -12.54 13.03
C SER A 64 8.74 -11.50 13.13
N ASP A 65 7.56 -11.81 12.57
CA ASP A 65 6.39 -10.94 12.75
C ASP A 65 5.98 -10.82 14.24
N SER A 66 6.24 -11.86 15.04
CA SER A 66 6.00 -11.85 16.49
C SER A 66 6.94 -10.87 17.19
N ASP A 67 8.22 -10.89 16.84
CA ASP A 67 9.22 -9.97 17.40
C ASP A 67 8.86 -8.51 17.06
N ILE A 68 8.44 -8.25 15.82
CA ILE A 68 7.98 -6.92 15.41
C ILE A 68 6.74 -6.48 16.22
N CYS A 69 5.82 -7.40 16.53
CA CYS A 69 4.66 -7.09 17.37
C CYS A 69 5.07 -6.77 18.82
N ALA A 70 5.98 -7.53 19.40
CA ALA A 70 6.50 -7.28 20.75
C ALA A 70 7.29 -5.96 20.82
N ILE A 71 8.09 -5.64 19.81
CA ILE A 71 8.78 -4.34 19.69
C ILE A 71 7.75 -3.20 19.60
N ALA A 72 6.70 -3.37 18.81
CA ALA A 72 5.66 -2.35 18.67
C ALA A 72 4.93 -2.04 19.97
N GLU A 73 4.63 -3.07 20.76
CA GLU A 73 4.01 -2.91 22.08
C GLU A 73 4.93 -2.18 23.06
N ARG A 74 6.21 -2.56 23.10
CA ARG A 74 7.20 -1.87 23.92
C ARG A 74 7.31 -0.40 23.52
N LYS A 75 7.46 -0.10 22.22
CA LYS A 75 7.55 1.28 21.73
C LYS A 75 6.30 2.10 22.06
N ALA A 76 5.10 1.51 21.94
CA ALA A 76 3.86 2.18 22.33
C ALA A 76 3.83 2.53 23.83
N ARG A 77 4.24 1.58 24.69
CA ARG A 77 4.37 1.81 26.14
C ARG A 77 5.40 2.87 26.47
N ASP A 78 6.58 2.83 25.84
CA ASP A 78 7.63 3.83 26.03
C ASP A 78 7.14 5.24 25.65
N MET A 79 6.42 5.36 24.53
CA MET A 79 5.85 6.64 24.09
C MET A 79 4.73 7.11 25.04
N PHE A 80 3.91 6.19 25.55
CA PHE A 80 2.87 6.52 26.53
C PHE A 80 3.49 7.03 27.84
N ALA A 81 4.52 6.33 28.35
CA ALA A 81 5.24 6.76 29.55
C ALA A 81 5.91 8.14 29.34
N LEU A 82 6.51 8.37 28.16
CA LEU A 82 7.10 9.67 27.82
C LEU A 82 6.03 10.78 27.75
N ALA A 83 4.86 10.49 27.18
CA ALA A 83 3.76 11.44 27.11
C ALA A 83 3.21 11.83 28.50
N SER A 84 3.22 10.88 29.45
CA SER A 84 2.68 11.06 30.81
C SER A 84 3.68 11.63 31.82
N SER A 85 4.98 11.48 31.58
CA SER A 85 6.04 11.85 32.53
C SER A 85 6.52 13.30 32.41
N VAL A 86 6.26 13.95 31.29
CA VAL A 86 6.64 15.35 31.07
C VAL A 86 5.38 16.21 31.27
N PRO A 87 5.38 17.18 32.21
CA PRO A 87 4.33 18.18 32.27
C PRO A 87 4.47 19.10 31.05
N VAL A 88 3.91 18.67 29.92
CA VAL A 88 3.87 19.45 28.69
C VAL A 88 2.61 20.30 28.70
N SER A 89 2.78 21.60 28.47
CA SER A 89 1.73 22.62 28.56
C SER A 89 0.62 22.49 27.50
N SER A 90 0.80 21.66 26.47
CA SER A 90 -0.17 21.46 25.39
C SER A 90 0.06 20.17 24.59
N ALA A 91 -0.98 19.67 23.93
CA ALA A 91 -0.91 18.52 23.03
C ALA A 91 0.11 18.70 21.89
N LYS A 92 0.31 19.94 21.43
CA LYS A 92 1.29 20.30 20.39
C LYS A 92 2.72 20.04 20.86
N ALA A 93 3.04 20.43 22.10
CA ALA A 93 4.35 20.19 22.69
C ALA A 93 4.59 18.68 22.90
N THR A 94 3.58 17.95 23.38
CA THR A 94 3.64 16.48 23.49
C THR A 94 3.90 15.83 22.12
N ARG A 95 3.19 16.27 21.06
CA ARG A 95 3.40 15.76 19.70
C ARG A 95 4.84 15.95 19.24
N ALA A 96 5.40 17.15 19.40
CA ALA A 96 6.77 17.45 18.94
C ALA A 96 7.82 16.55 19.64
N MET A 97 7.68 16.38 20.97
CA MET A 97 8.54 15.51 21.76
C MET A 97 8.45 14.05 21.32
N LEU A 98 7.23 13.50 21.22
CA LEU A 98 7.02 12.13 20.77
C LEU A 98 7.50 11.93 19.33
N ALA A 99 7.28 12.90 18.44
CA ALA A 99 7.74 12.84 17.07
C ALA A 99 9.28 12.76 16.99
N ALA A 100 10.01 13.47 17.86
CA ALA A 100 11.47 13.33 17.96
C ALA A 100 11.90 11.93 18.42
N ALA A 101 11.21 11.36 19.43
CA ALA A 101 11.49 10.00 19.90
C ALA A 101 11.17 8.93 18.84
N VAL A 102 10.06 9.09 18.11
CA VAL A 102 9.67 8.24 16.98
C VAL A 102 10.71 8.29 15.85
N ARG A 103 11.22 9.48 15.51
CA ARG A 103 12.30 9.64 14.52
C ARG A 103 13.58 8.92 14.96
N ARG A 104 13.97 9.02 16.24
CA ARG A 104 15.11 8.28 16.81
C ARG A 104 14.93 6.76 16.74
N ALA A 105 13.68 6.28 16.76
CA ALA A 105 13.36 4.87 16.59
C ALA A 105 13.32 4.40 15.12
N GLY A 106 13.76 5.23 14.16
CA GLY A 106 13.80 4.90 12.73
C GLY A 106 12.43 4.96 12.03
N VAL A 107 11.41 5.55 12.66
CA VAL A 107 10.06 5.64 12.11
C VAL A 107 9.72 7.09 11.74
N VAL A 108 9.01 7.28 10.62
CA VAL A 108 8.46 8.59 10.26
C VAL A 108 7.16 8.85 11.06
N PRO A 109 7.12 9.90 11.91
CA PRO A 109 5.95 10.25 12.72
C PRO A 109 4.77 10.74 11.85
N PRO A 110 3.57 10.94 12.42
CA PRO A 110 2.47 11.61 11.73
C PRO A 110 2.90 13.00 11.23
N ASP A 111 2.62 13.30 9.97
CA ASP A 111 3.09 14.53 9.31
C ASP A 111 2.49 15.77 9.98
N GLU A 112 3.35 16.68 10.42
CA GLU A 112 2.99 17.96 11.06
C GLU A 112 2.28 18.92 10.09
N LYS A 113 2.46 18.71 8.78
CA LYS A 113 1.78 19.50 7.73
C LYS A 113 0.43 18.92 7.31
N ASP A 114 0.09 17.72 7.79
CA ASP A 114 -1.21 17.12 7.50
C ASP A 114 -2.26 17.66 8.47
N GLU A 115 -3.00 18.68 8.02
CA GLU A 115 -4.06 19.35 8.77
C GLU A 115 -5.21 18.40 9.17
N SER A 116 -5.33 17.23 8.52
CA SER A 116 -6.31 16.20 8.91
C SER A 116 -5.92 15.44 10.19
N ILE A 117 -4.70 15.64 10.70
CA ILE A 117 -4.19 15.00 11.91
C ILE A 117 -4.05 16.04 13.02
N SER A 118 -4.99 16.00 13.96
CA SER A 118 -4.93 16.82 15.17
C SER A 118 -3.71 16.46 16.02
N ASP A 119 -3.23 17.39 16.84
CA ASP A 119 -2.10 17.10 17.74
C ASP A 119 -2.41 15.95 18.71
N ALA A 120 -3.64 15.92 19.25
CA ALA A 120 -4.11 14.83 20.09
C ALA A 120 -4.19 13.49 19.31
N GLY A 121 -4.63 13.52 18.05
CA GLY A 121 -4.67 12.34 17.18
C GLY A 121 -3.27 11.83 16.84
N ALA A 122 -2.31 12.73 16.61
CA ALA A 122 -0.90 12.37 16.41
C ALA A 122 -0.31 11.69 17.66
N VAL A 123 -0.56 12.24 18.85
CA VAL A 123 -0.15 11.64 20.13
C VAL A 123 -0.75 10.25 20.28
N ARG A 124 -2.07 10.09 20.12
CA ARG A 124 -2.75 8.79 20.21
C ARG A 124 -2.21 7.74 19.23
N ARG A 125 -1.79 8.15 18.02
CA ARG A 125 -1.11 7.26 17.06
C ARG A 125 0.25 6.84 17.57
N MET A 126 1.05 7.76 18.07
CA MET A 126 2.41 7.46 18.57
C MET A 126 2.42 6.64 19.86
N THR A 127 1.31 6.60 20.60
CA THR A 127 1.13 5.73 21.78
C THR A 127 0.34 4.45 21.48
N ASP A 128 -0.05 4.18 20.22
CA ASP A 128 -0.82 3.01 19.83
C ASP A 128 0.08 1.92 19.22
N SER A 129 0.03 0.72 19.80
CA SER A 129 0.79 -0.44 19.33
C SER A 129 0.41 -0.84 17.89
N LEU A 130 -0.84 -0.67 17.46
CA LEU A 130 -1.27 -1.00 16.10
C LEU A 130 -0.72 -0.03 15.05
N TRP A 131 -0.51 1.23 15.42
CA TRP A 131 0.20 2.19 14.59
C TRP A 131 1.68 1.80 14.46
N TRP A 132 2.35 1.49 15.58
CA TRP A 132 3.73 1.03 15.58
C TRP A 132 3.93 -0.26 14.78
N ARG A 133 3.07 -1.27 14.95
CA ARG A 133 3.13 -2.54 14.19
C ARG A 133 3.15 -2.28 12.68
N ARG A 134 2.29 -1.39 12.18
CA ARG A 134 2.23 -1.04 10.74
C ARG A 134 3.51 -0.34 10.26
N LYS A 135 4.04 0.59 11.07
CA LYS A 135 5.24 1.35 10.73
C LYS A 135 6.48 0.46 10.74
N LEU A 136 6.69 -0.29 11.82
CA LEU A 136 7.84 -1.18 11.99
C LEU A 136 7.87 -2.30 10.94
N ARG A 137 6.72 -2.92 10.62
CA ARG A 137 6.63 -3.88 9.51
C ARG A 137 7.06 -3.29 8.16
N THR A 138 6.87 -1.99 7.94
CA THR A 138 7.28 -1.31 6.71
C THR A 138 8.76 -0.92 6.73
N VAL A 139 9.30 -0.58 7.90
CA VAL A 139 10.73 -0.29 8.08
C VAL A 139 11.54 -1.58 7.88
N HIS A 140 11.24 -2.60 8.68
CA HIS A 140 11.90 -3.91 8.60
C HIS A 140 11.83 -4.51 7.18
N ALA A 141 10.68 -4.41 6.51
CA ALA A 141 10.51 -4.81 5.12
C ALA A 141 11.61 -4.31 4.19
N ARG A 142 11.90 -3.01 4.29
CA ARG A 142 12.73 -2.25 3.37
C ARG A 142 14.19 -2.34 3.77
N GLU A 143 14.46 -2.44 5.07
CA GLU A 143 15.81 -2.69 5.58
C GLU A 143 16.27 -4.10 5.18
N LEU A 144 15.43 -5.12 5.36
CA LEU A 144 15.71 -6.49 4.94
C LEU A 144 15.98 -6.58 3.43
N GLU A 145 15.07 -6.05 2.61
CA GLU A 145 15.26 -6.12 1.16
C GLU A 145 16.42 -5.23 0.69
N GLY A 146 16.61 -4.06 1.30
CA GLY A 146 17.74 -3.17 1.02
C GLY A 146 19.07 -3.84 1.33
N ALA A 147 19.16 -4.55 2.46
CA ALA A 147 20.31 -5.38 2.83
C ALA A 147 20.54 -6.47 1.78
N ALA A 148 19.48 -7.20 1.39
CA ALA A 148 19.59 -8.25 0.37
C ALA A 148 20.12 -7.71 -0.98
N ILE A 149 19.68 -6.52 -1.41
CA ILE A 149 20.16 -5.87 -2.63
C ILE A 149 21.64 -5.48 -2.50
N SER A 150 22.02 -4.79 -1.42
CA SER A 150 23.40 -4.33 -1.19
C SER A 150 24.39 -5.51 -1.09
N LEU A 151 23.95 -6.59 -0.44
CA LEU A 151 24.69 -7.83 -0.30
C LEU A 151 24.67 -8.70 -1.57
N GLY A 152 24.01 -8.29 -2.66
CA GLY A 152 24.01 -9.04 -3.90
C GLY A 152 23.29 -10.37 -3.82
N PHE A 153 22.21 -10.45 -3.05
CA PHE A 153 21.26 -11.56 -3.15
C PHE A 153 20.25 -11.33 -4.27
N VAL A 154 20.07 -10.09 -4.73
CA VAL A 154 19.06 -9.73 -5.75
C VAL A 154 19.71 -9.47 -7.11
N HIS A 155 19.68 -10.47 -8.00
CA HIS A 155 20.11 -10.37 -9.40
C HIS A 155 19.67 -11.62 -10.20
N SER A 156 19.85 -11.61 -11.53
CA SER A 156 19.53 -12.73 -12.42
C SER A 156 20.67 -13.72 -12.66
N GLY A 157 21.91 -13.40 -12.28
CA GLY A 157 23.06 -14.32 -12.36
C GLY A 157 22.93 -15.54 -11.44
N LYS A 158 23.83 -16.52 -11.60
CA LYS A 158 23.83 -17.79 -10.83
C LYS A 158 23.81 -17.54 -9.32
N GLY A 159 22.86 -18.16 -8.62
CA GLY A 159 22.68 -18.01 -7.17
C GLY A 159 21.97 -16.71 -6.75
N GLY A 160 21.61 -15.83 -7.68
CA GLY A 160 20.83 -14.63 -7.40
C GLY A 160 19.33 -14.90 -7.39
N ASN A 161 18.60 -14.01 -6.70
CA ASN A 161 17.15 -13.98 -6.64
C ASN A 161 16.64 -12.78 -7.43
N PRO A 162 16.19 -12.93 -8.69
CA PRO A 162 15.80 -11.79 -9.49
C PRO A 162 14.62 -11.05 -8.86
N TYR A 163 14.60 -9.71 -8.99
CA TYR A 163 13.53 -8.80 -8.57
C TYR A 163 13.34 -8.62 -7.06
N ALA A 164 13.40 -9.68 -6.26
CA ALA A 164 13.25 -9.65 -4.81
C ALA A 164 13.91 -10.85 -4.13
N SER A 165 14.40 -10.68 -2.89
CA SER A 165 14.98 -11.76 -2.08
C SER A 165 13.95 -12.82 -1.67
N ASP A 166 14.42 -14.03 -1.35
CA ASP A 166 13.56 -15.13 -0.88
C ASP A 166 12.87 -14.80 0.46
N GLU A 167 13.56 -14.09 1.34
CA GLU A 167 13.02 -13.64 2.63
C GLU A 167 11.86 -12.67 2.41
N THR A 168 12.00 -11.74 1.46
CA THR A 168 10.94 -10.81 1.10
C THR A 168 9.74 -11.51 0.49
N VAL A 169 9.95 -12.53 -0.36
CA VAL A 169 8.88 -13.37 -0.92
C VAL A 169 8.17 -14.15 0.19
N LYS A 170 8.92 -14.81 1.08
CA LYS A 170 8.39 -15.57 2.23
C LYS A 170 7.54 -14.67 3.12
N ARG A 171 8.05 -13.49 3.47
CA ARG A 171 7.36 -12.47 4.27
C ARG A 171 6.07 -12.00 3.61
N ARG A 172 6.10 -11.76 2.29
CA ARG A 172 4.90 -11.37 1.51
C ARG A 172 3.85 -12.48 1.48
N ARG A 173 4.25 -13.74 1.31
CA ARG A 173 3.34 -14.90 1.38
C ARG A 173 2.68 -15.01 2.75
N GLN A 174 3.45 -14.86 3.84
CA GLN A 174 2.90 -14.86 5.19
C GLN A 174 1.91 -13.70 5.42
N GLN A 175 2.25 -12.50 4.95
CA GLN A 175 1.34 -11.35 5.02
C GLN A 175 0.02 -11.62 4.28
N LYS A 176 0.08 -12.17 3.06
CA LYS A 176 -1.11 -12.55 2.28
C LYS A 176 -1.99 -13.56 3.02
N ARG A 177 -1.39 -14.60 3.63
CA ARG A 177 -2.10 -15.59 4.45
C ARG A 177 -2.80 -14.94 5.66
N ARG A 178 -2.11 -14.07 6.40
CA ARG A 178 -2.72 -13.33 7.52
C ARG A 178 -3.88 -12.45 7.07
N ASN A 179 -3.72 -11.75 5.95
CA ASN A 179 -4.78 -10.90 5.41
C ASN A 179 -6.00 -11.71 4.96
N ALA A 180 -5.79 -12.87 4.33
CA ALA A 180 -6.89 -13.75 3.90
C ALA A 180 -7.73 -14.21 5.10
N LYS A 181 -7.06 -14.69 6.16
CA LYS A 181 -7.73 -15.08 7.42
C LYS A 181 -8.58 -13.95 8.01
N VAL A 182 -8.04 -12.73 8.08
CA VAL A 182 -8.80 -11.56 8.58
C VAL A 182 -10.03 -11.26 7.71
N LEU A 183 -9.91 -11.36 6.38
CA LEU A 183 -11.04 -11.13 5.48
C LEU A 183 -12.13 -12.21 5.62
N GLU A 184 -11.74 -13.46 5.88
CA GLU A 184 -12.65 -14.57 6.13
C GLU A 184 -13.35 -14.48 7.49
N GLU A 185 -12.68 -13.91 8.49
CA GLU A 185 -13.19 -13.77 9.87
C GLU A 185 -14.01 -12.49 10.10
N THR A 186 -14.03 -11.57 9.13
CA THR A 186 -14.75 -10.30 9.22
C THR A 186 -15.98 -10.30 8.33
N ILE A 187 -17.14 -9.97 8.90
CA ILE A 187 -18.43 -9.90 8.21
C ILE A 187 -18.89 -8.45 8.11
N ALA A 188 -19.40 -8.05 6.94
CA ALA A 188 -20.15 -6.83 6.71
C ALA A 188 -21.65 -7.18 6.71
N ILE A 189 -22.43 -6.53 7.57
CA ILE A 189 -23.88 -6.69 7.71
C ILE A 189 -24.53 -5.35 7.39
N ASN A 190 -25.52 -5.33 6.50
CA ASN A 190 -26.28 -4.12 6.20
C ASN A 190 -27.52 -3.95 7.09
N GLU A 191 -28.28 -2.87 6.87
CA GLU A 191 -29.52 -2.59 7.60
C GLU A 191 -30.69 -3.56 7.29
N ARG A 192 -30.49 -4.54 6.40
CA ARG A 192 -31.45 -5.59 6.04
C ARG A 192 -31.03 -6.97 6.55
N ASP A 193 -30.05 -7.01 7.46
CA ASP A 193 -29.43 -8.23 8.00
C ASP A 193 -28.76 -9.14 6.94
N GLU A 194 -28.46 -8.61 5.76
CA GLU A 194 -27.66 -9.32 4.77
C GLU A 194 -26.18 -9.26 5.17
N GLY A 195 -25.61 -10.43 5.47
CA GLY A 195 -24.22 -10.57 5.92
C GLY A 195 -23.32 -11.21 4.86
N PHE A 196 -22.20 -10.56 4.54
CA PHE A 196 -21.16 -11.11 3.67
C PHE A 196 -19.79 -11.00 4.34
N THR A 197 -18.96 -12.03 4.21
CA THR A 197 -17.56 -11.92 4.60
C THR A 197 -16.83 -10.90 3.73
N LEU A 198 -15.82 -10.23 4.28
CA LEU A 198 -14.98 -9.33 3.49
C LEU A 198 -14.21 -10.08 2.39
N ALA A 199 -13.98 -11.39 2.57
CA ALA A 199 -13.40 -12.26 1.54
C ALA A 199 -14.31 -12.38 0.30
N GLU A 200 -15.61 -12.63 0.48
CA GLU A 200 -16.59 -12.70 -0.61
C GLU A 200 -16.69 -11.36 -1.35
N LEU A 201 -16.74 -10.25 -0.60
CA LEU A 201 -16.77 -8.90 -1.18
C LEU A 201 -15.48 -8.59 -1.95
N ALA A 202 -14.32 -8.99 -1.42
CA ALA A 202 -13.04 -8.80 -2.08
C ALA A 202 -12.97 -9.57 -3.42
N ALA A 203 -13.46 -10.81 -3.45
CA ALA A 203 -13.46 -11.66 -4.64
C ALA A 203 -14.27 -11.07 -5.82
N ARG A 204 -15.30 -10.26 -5.52
CA ARG A 204 -16.15 -9.57 -6.51
C ARG A 204 -15.65 -8.16 -6.89
N SER A 205 -14.46 -7.77 -6.44
CA SER A 205 -13.91 -6.43 -6.64
C SER A 205 -12.57 -6.46 -7.39
N VAL A 206 -12.03 -5.28 -7.70
CA VAL A 206 -10.66 -5.14 -8.23
C VAL A 206 -9.55 -5.61 -7.27
N ALA A 207 -9.89 -6.04 -6.05
CA ALA A 207 -8.97 -6.80 -5.20
C ALA A 207 -8.62 -8.15 -5.83
N ASN A 208 -9.55 -8.76 -6.57
CA ASN A 208 -9.31 -9.94 -7.40
C ASN A 208 -8.38 -9.58 -8.59
N PRO A 209 -7.22 -10.25 -8.75
CA PRO A 209 -6.29 -10.02 -9.85
C PRO A 209 -6.92 -10.16 -11.24
N GLU A 210 -7.83 -11.11 -11.43
CA GLU A 210 -8.48 -11.34 -12.72
C GLU A 210 -9.39 -10.18 -13.13
N ILE A 211 -10.25 -9.73 -12.20
CA ILE A 211 -11.13 -8.57 -12.43
C ILE A 211 -10.29 -7.32 -12.69
N ARG A 212 -9.18 -7.15 -11.95
CA ARG A 212 -8.24 -6.03 -12.15
C ARG A 212 -7.59 -6.07 -13.52
N ARG A 213 -7.15 -7.25 -13.99
CA ARG A 213 -6.59 -7.44 -15.33
C ARG A 213 -7.64 -7.12 -16.40
N GLY A 214 -8.85 -7.65 -16.26
CA GLY A 214 -9.97 -7.37 -17.17
C GLY A 214 -10.25 -5.88 -17.30
N GLU A 215 -10.44 -5.18 -16.18
CA GLU A 215 -10.68 -3.72 -16.17
C GLU A 215 -9.52 -2.96 -16.84
N LEU A 216 -8.28 -3.35 -16.57
CA LEU A 216 -7.11 -2.70 -17.16
C LEU A 216 -7.09 -2.88 -18.69
N MET A 217 -7.35 -4.10 -19.18
CA MET A 217 -7.42 -4.39 -20.61
C MET A 217 -8.57 -3.66 -21.30
N THR A 218 -9.74 -3.59 -20.69
CA THR A 218 -10.88 -2.79 -21.17
C THR A 218 -10.49 -1.33 -21.39
N ARG A 219 -9.75 -0.75 -20.44
CA ARG A 219 -9.32 0.65 -20.52
C ARG A 219 -8.24 0.88 -21.57
N ILE A 220 -7.28 -0.03 -21.69
CA ILE A 220 -6.25 0.01 -22.74
C ILE A 220 -6.92 -0.05 -24.11
N LYS A 221 -7.87 -0.98 -24.29
CA LYS A 221 -8.60 -1.14 -25.55
C LYS A 221 -9.39 0.12 -25.91
N GLY A 222 -10.12 0.71 -24.95
CA GLY A 222 -10.87 1.94 -25.24
C GLY A 222 -9.97 3.13 -25.60
N PHE A 223 -8.78 3.28 -25.00
CA PHE A 223 -7.82 4.31 -25.44
C PHE A 223 -7.23 4.05 -26.82
N GLU A 224 -6.97 2.80 -27.15
CA GLU A 224 -6.56 2.41 -28.50
C GLU A 224 -7.64 2.77 -29.54
N GLU A 225 -8.90 2.44 -29.28
CA GLU A 225 -10.00 2.75 -30.18
C GLU A 225 -10.19 4.25 -30.38
N ILE A 226 -10.03 5.04 -29.31
CA ILE A 226 -10.04 6.51 -29.41
C ILE A 226 -8.88 6.98 -30.28
N ALA A 227 -7.65 6.52 -29.99
CA ALA A 227 -6.47 6.94 -30.74
C ALA A 227 -6.62 6.65 -32.24
N ARG A 228 -7.16 5.48 -32.60
CA ARG A 228 -7.45 5.13 -33.99
C ARG A 228 -8.58 5.95 -34.60
N GLY A 229 -9.56 6.36 -33.80
CA GLY A 229 -10.69 7.16 -34.27
C GLY A 229 -10.36 8.63 -34.53
N VAL A 230 -9.26 9.13 -33.96
CA VAL A 230 -8.77 10.52 -34.15
C VAL A 230 -7.35 10.58 -34.74
N ASP A 231 -6.90 9.48 -35.34
CA ASP A 231 -5.57 9.34 -35.98
C ASP A 231 -4.38 9.75 -35.10
N HIS A 232 -4.47 9.51 -33.79
CA HIS A 232 -3.35 9.72 -32.89
C HIS A 232 -2.27 8.65 -33.06
N ALA A 233 -1.01 9.10 -32.99
CA ALA A 233 0.16 8.22 -32.94
C ALA A 233 0.20 7.46 -31.61
N ALA A 234 0.73 6.24 -31.65
CA ALA A 234 0.92 5.38 -30.50
C ALA A 234 2.41 5.03 -30.34
N GLU A 235 2.96 5.28 -29.16
CA GLU A 235 4.33 4.92 -28.81
C GLU A 235 4.39 4.02 -27.60
N PHE A 236 5.24 3.00 -27.70
CA PHE A 236 5.72 2.25 -26.57
C PHE A 236 7.08 2.81 -26.13
N VAL A 237 7.11 3.45 -24.97
CA VAL A 237 8.31 4.10 -24.42
C VAL A 237 8.84 3.29 -23.26
N THR A 238 10.10 2.87 -23.33
CA THR A 238 10.80 2.24 -22.20
C THR A 238 11.77 3.24 -21.59
N VAL A 239 11.68 3.41 -20.27
CA VAL A 239 12.51 4.32 -19.49
C VAL A 239 13.20 3.55 -18.38
N THR A 240 14.53 3.63 -18.32
CA THR A 240 15.35 2.98 -17.28
C THR A 240 15.98 4.02 -16.34
N CYS A 241 16.50 3.57 -15.20
CA CYS A 241 17.27 4.41 -14.30
C CYS A 241 18.74 4.51 -14.76
N PRO A 242 19.50 5.53 -14.32
CA PRO A 242 20.95 5.56 -14.54
C PRO A 242 21.68 4.39 -13.87
N SER A 243 22.82 3.99 -14.44
CA SER A 243 23.63 2.88 -13.94
C SER A 243 23.95 3.00 -12.45
N ARG A 244 24.16 4.22 -11.94
CA ARG A 244 24.43 4.45 -10.51
C ARG A 244 23.33 3.94 -9.55
N MET A 245 22.11 3.73 -10.04
CA MET A 245 20.98 3.21 -9.25
C MET A 245 20.83 1.67 -9.37
N HIS A 246 21.62 1.02 -10.20
CA HIS A 246 21.60 -0.42 -10.40
C HIS A 246 22.67 -1.09 -9.55
N SER A 247 22.30 -2.03 -8.69
CA SER A 247 23.24 -2.66 -7.75
C SER A 247 24.14 -3.70 -8.39
N ARG A 248 23.71 -4.27 -9.52
CA ARG A 248 24.38 -5.38 -10.21
C ARG A 248 24.38 -5.18 -11.71
N LEU A 249 25.45 -5.66 -12.36
CA LEU A 249 25.56 -5.65 -13.82
C LEU A 249 24.67 -6.73 -14.44
N HIS A 250 24.01 -6.38 -15.54
CA HIS A 250 23.17 -7.31 -16.30
C HIS A 250 24.00 -8.48 -16.86
N GLY A 251 23.45 -9.69 -16.82
CA GLY A 251 24.06 -10.89 -17.38
C GLY A 251 25.03 -11.58 -16.42
N SER A 252 26.05 -10.88 -15.94
CA SER A 252 27.03 -11.46 -14.99
C SER A 252 26.50 -11.55 -13.56
N GLY A 253 25.63 -10.61 -13.15
CA GLY A 253 25.24 -10.46 -11.75
C GLY A 253 26.36 -9.96 -10.84
N ALA A 254 27.46 -9.48 -11.41
CA ALA A 254 28.58 -8.90 -10.67
C ALA A 254 28.22 -7.53 -10.08
N ASP A 255 28.99 -7.10 -9.08
CA ASP A 255 28.84 -5.79 -8.45
C ASP A 255 28.99 -4.68 -9.49
N ASN A 256 28.08 -3.70 -9.46
CA ASN A 256 28.21 -2.51 -10.28
C ASN A 256 29.09 -1.47 -9.55
N PRO A 257 30.28 -1.12 -10.07
CA PRO A 257 31.18 -0.16 -9.41
C PRO A 257 30.61 1.25 -9.26
N THR A 258 29.59 1.58 -10.06
CA THR A 258 28.95 2.91 -10.04
C THR A 258 27.76 2.99 -9.09
N TYR A 259 27.36 1.87 -8.46
CA TYR A 259 26.18 1.83 -7.60
C TYR A 259 26.34 2.72 -6.36
N ASP A 260 25.37 3.58 -6.11
CA ASP A 260 25.41 4.59 -5.04
C ASP A 260 24.54 4.25 -3.82
N GLY A 261 24.01 3.03 -3.74
CA GLY A 261 23.11 2.62 -2.67
C GLY A 261 21.66 3.04 -2.84
N THR A 262 21.27 3.62 -3.99
CA THR A 262 19.88 4.00 -4.27
C THR A 262 18.94 2.80 -4.16
N THR A 263 17.98 2.89 -3.23
CA THR A 263 16.94 1.87 -3.07
C THR A 263 15.90 1.93 -4.21
N PRO A 264 15.19 0.82 -4.51
CA PRO A 264 14.10 0.82 -5.50
C PRO A 264 13.01 1.87 -5.22
N ARG A 265 12.75 2.20 -3.96
CA ARG A 265 11.81 3.28 -3.60
C ARG A 265 12.33 4.66 -4.00
N GLN A 266 13.62 4.94 -3.78
CA GLN A 266 14.24 6.21 -4.20
C GLN A 266 14.32 6.31 -5.72
N ALA A 267 14.70 5.23 -6.42
CA ALA A 267 14.68 5.17 -7.88
C ALA A 267 13.27 5.40 -8.46
N GLN A 268 12.23 4.81 -7.85
CA GLN A 268 10.84 5.07 -8.26
C GLN A 268 10.43 6.54 -8.03
N GLN A 269 10.88 7.15 -6.92
CA GLN A 269 10.63 8.58 -6.64
C GLN A 269 11.35 9.48 -7.66
N TYR A 270 12.57 9.11 -8.07
CA TYR A 270 13.30 9.76 -9.14
C TYR A 270 12.50 9.72 -10.45
N LEU A 271 12.07 8.54 -10.92
CA LEU A 271 11.27 8.41 -12.14
C LEU A 271 9.95 9.21 -12.05
N ALA A 272 9.27 9.15 -10.90
CA ALA A 272 8.06 9.92 -10.63
C ALA A 272 8.26 11.43 -10.73
N LYS A 273 9.33 11.96 -10.14
CA LYS A 273 9.68 13.38 -10.18
C LYS A 273 10.03 13.82 -11.61
N THR A 274 10.86 13.04 -12.31
CA THR A 274 11.25 13.30 -13.70
C THR A 274 10.03 13.32 -14.62
N PHE A 275 9.11 12.36 -14.47
CA PHE A 275 7.88 12.32 -15.25
C PHE A 275 6.90 13.43 -14.91
N ALA A 276 6.80 13.85 -13.64
CA ALA A 276 6.00 15.01 -13.25
C ALA A 276 6.50 16.28 -13.95
N ASN A 277 7.82 16.49 -14.00
CA ASN A 277 8.44 17.62 -14.70
C ASN A 277 8.19 17.57 -16.20
N LEU A 278 8.34 16.40 -16.83
CA LEU A 278 8.03 16.17 -18.23
C LEU A 278 6.57 16.50 -18.54
N ARG A 279 5.62 16.01 -17.73
CA ARG A 279 4.19 16.30 -17.93
C ARG A 279 3.87 17.77 -17.80
N ALA A 280 4.46 18.45 -16.83
CA ALA A 280 4.28 19.89 -16.66
C ALA A 280 4.85 20.68 -17.86
N TYR A 281 5.98 20.23 -18.42
CA TYR A 281 6.57 20.81 -19.62
C TYR A 281 5.67 20.65 -20.85
N LEU A 282 5.17 19.44 -21.10
CA LEU A 282 4.25 19.15 -22.20
C LEU A 282 2.94 19.93 -22.07
N TRP A 283 2.37 19.99 -20.87
CA TRP A 283 1.13 20.70 -20.59
C TRP A 283 1.22 22.19 -20.94
N ARG A 284 2.30 22.88 -20.51
CA ARG A 284 2.51 24.31 -20.83
C ARG A 284 2.66 24.60 -22.32
N ARG A 285 2.95 23.57 -23.12
CA ARG A 285 3.12 23.67 -24.56
C ARG A 285 1.89 23.15 -25.31
N GLY A 286 0.84 22.75 -24.60
CA GLY A 286 -0.37 22.20 -25.21
C GLY A 286 -0.18 20.81 -25.82
N VAL A 287 0.84 20.04 -25.41
CA VAL A 287 0.98 18.64 -25.82
C VAL A 287 0.19 17.76 -24.86
N GLY A 288 -0.99 17.31 -25.30
CA GLY A 288 -1.81 16.35 -24.56
C GLY A 288 -1.38 14.92 -24.83
N MET A 289 -1.10 14.15 -23.78
CA MET A 289 -0.86 12.70 -23.89
C MET A 289 -1.77 11.91 -22.95
N TYR A 290 -2.10 10.69 -23.37
CA TYR A 290 -2.88 9.73 -22.57
C TYR A 290 -2.42 8.30 -22.83
N GLY A 291 -2.78 7.38 -21.94
CA GLY A 291 -2.33 5.99 -22.01
C GLY A 291 -2.04 5.39 -20.65
N PHE A 292 -0.97 4.63 -20.54
CA PHE A 292 -0.61 3.84 -19.35
C PHE A 292 0.89 3.86 -19.08
N ARG A 293 1.25 3.82 -17.81
CA ARG A 293 2.60 3.62 -17.29
C ARG A 293 2.61 2.38 -16.42
N ILE A 294 3.49 1.46 -16.72
CA ILE A 294 3.80 0.25 -15.95
C ILE A 294 5.16 0.43 -15.31
N ALA A 295 5.29 0.10 -14.02
CA ALA A 295 6.56 0.06 -13.32
C ALA A 295 6.90 -1.39 -12.98
N GLU A 296 8.11 -1.82 -13.32
CA GLU A 296 8.61 -3.19 -13.17
C GLU A 296 10.01 -3.19 -12.56
N PRO A 297 10.37 -4.24 -11.82
CA PRO A 297 11.75 -4.41 -11.38
C PRO A 297 12.62 -4.89 -12.55
N HIS A 298 13.82 -4.33 -12.68
CA HIS A 298 14.93 -5.00 -13.36
C HIS A 298 15.39 -6.21 -12.54
N HIS A 299 16.31 -7.00 -13.11
CA HIS A 299 16.84 -8.21 -12.46
C HIS A 299 17.42 -7.96 -11.05
N ASP A 300 17.93 -6.77 -10.80
CA ASP A 300 18.52 -6.32 -9.53
C ASP A 300 17.53 -5.58 -8.60
N GLY A 301 16.26 -5.50 -9.00
CA GLY A 301 15.20 -4.82 -8.25
C GLY A 301 15.07 -3.33 -8.54
N CYS A 302 15.96 -2.72 -9.32
CA CYS A 302 15.84 -1.30 -9.70
C CYS A 302 14.63 -1.09 -10.64
N PRO A 303 13.74 -0.12 -10.39
CA PRO A 303 12.55 0.09 -11.22
C PRO A 303 12.91 0.61 -12.62
N HIS A 304 12.17 0.12 -13.61
CA HIS A 304 12.05 0.75 -14.92
C HIS A 304 10.59 0.84 -15.33
N TRP A 305 10.31 1.71 -16.29
CA TRP A 305 8.97 1.97 -16.76
C TRP A 305 8.77 1.61 -18.21
N HIS A 306 7.61 1.02 -18.47
CA HIS A 306 7.05 0.87 -19.81
C HIS A 306 5.82 1.75 -19.92
N LEU A 307 5.77 2.62 -20.93
CA LEU A 307 4.65 3.50 -21.17
C LEU A 307 4.04 3.18 -22.53
N LEU A 308 2.73 2.99 -22.55
CA LEU A 308 1.94 3.05 -23.77
C LEU A 308 1.33 4.45 -23.81
N VAL A 309 1.71 5.26 -24.80
CA VAL A 309 1.33 6.67 -24.89
C VAL A 309 0.72 6.96 -26.25
N PHE A 310 -0.39 7.70 -26.23
CA PHE A 310 -1.07 8.23 -27.41
C PHE A 310 -0.95 9.75 -27.45
N VAL A 311 -0.66 10.29 -28.62
CA VAL A 311 -0.45 11.73 -28.85
C VAL A 311 -0.84 12.09 -30.28
N GLU A 312 -1.20 13.36 -30.51
CA GLU A 312 -1.38 13.89 -31.86
C GLU A 312 -0.10 13.71 -32.70
N PRO A 313 -0.17 13.24 -33.96
CA PRO A 313 1.03 12.93 -34.76
C PRO A 313 1.96 14.13 -34.95
N SER A 314 1.39 15.33 -35.14
CA SER A 314 2.13 16.60 -35.29
C SER A 314 3.00 16.95 -34.06
N ARG A 315 2.68 16.37 -32.90
CA ARG A 315 3.35 16.64 -31.61
C ARG A 315 4.26 15.49 -31.16
N LEU A 316 4.41 14.45 -31.98
CA LEU A 316 5.18 13.24 -31.63
C LEU A 316 6.66 13.53 -31.38
N ASP A 317 7.29 14.34 -32.21
CA ASP A 317 8.71 14.69 -32.04
C ASP A 317 8.94 15.56 -30.80
N GLU A 318 7.98 16.42 -30.47
CA GLU A 318 8.00 17.21 -29.25
C GLU A 318 7.87 16.33 -28.00
N LEU A 319 7.02 15.31 -28.04
CA LEU A 319 6.92 14.28 -27.00
C LEU A 319 8.28 13.57 -26.81
N ARG A 320 8.86 13.05 -27.89
CA ARG A 320 10.16 12.35 -27.87
C ARG A 320 11.28 13.25 -27.34
N ALA A 321 11.34 14.49 -27.79
CA ALA A 321 12.31 15.48 -27.33
C ALA A 321 12.17 15.76 -25.83
N ALA A 322 10.94 15.87 -25.31
CA ALA A 322 10.70 16.05 -23.89
C ALA A 322 11.17 14.85 -23.06
N PHE A 323 10.89 13.62 -23.50
CA PHE A 323 11.39 12.40 -22.86
C PHE A 323 12.92 12.38 -22.80
N ARG A 324 13.59 12.60 -23.93
CA ARG A 324 15.07 12.68 -23.98
C ARG A 324 15.60 13.75 -23.04
N ARG A 325 15.06 14.98 -23.11
CA ARG A 325 15.47 16.12 -22.27
C ARG A 325 15.44 15.80 -20.78
N TYR A 326 14.38 15.16 -20.29
CA TYR A 326 14.19 14.95 -18.85
C TYR A 326 14.87 13.68 -18.34
N PHE A 327 14.83 12.59 -19.09
CA PHE A 327 15.37 11.29 -18.64
C PHE A 327 16.87 11.09 -18.94
N LEU A 328 17.45 11.84 -19.89
CA LEU A 328 18.90 11.84 -20.14
C LEU A 328 19.66 12.91 -19.33
N LYS A 329 18.96 13.73 -18.53
CA LYS A 329 19.61 14.80 -17.76
C LYS A 329 20.59 14.27 -16.69
N ASP A 330 20.30 13.09 -16.14
CA ASP A 330 21.12 12.47 -15.10
C ASP A 330 22.11 11.51 -15.73
N SER A 331 23.40 11.69 -15.43
CA SER A 331 24.50 10.89 -15.97
C SER A 331 24.51 10.88 -17.52
N PRO A 332 24.53 12.04 -18.18
CA PRO A 332 24.38 12.14 -19.65
C PRO A 332 25.52 11.49 -20.43
N THR A 333 26.72 11.43 -19.85
CA THR A 333 27.92 10.82 -20.46
C THR A 333 28.05 9.33 -20.15
N GLU A 334 27.09 8.72 -19.47
CA GLU A 334 27.09 7.28 -19.18
C GLU A 334 27.04 6.49 -20.48
N ARG A 335 27.95 5.52 -20.63
CA ARG A 335 28.04 4.69 -21.82
C ARG A 335 26.72 3.98 -22.09
N GLY A 336 26.11 4.29 -23.24
CA GLY A 336 24.85 3.69 -23.66
C GLY A 336 23.60 4.40 -23.14
N ALA A 337 23.72 5.50 -22.40
CA ALA A 337 22.58 6.30 -21.94
C ALA A 337 21.66 6.70 -23.11
N ASP A 338 22.23 7.23 -24.19
CA ASP A 338 21.48 7.64 -25.39
C ASP A 338 20.70 6.49 -26.05
N LYS A 339 21.15 5.24 -25.85
CA LYS A 339 20.54 4.05 -26.46
C LYS A 339 19.52 3.38 -25.56
N TYR A 340 19.78 3.31 -24.24
CA TYR A 340 19.05 2.44 -23.32
C TYR A 340 18.22 3.20 -22.27
N ARG A 341 18.50 4.49 -22.02
CA ARG A 341 17.77 5.26 -21.00
C ARG A 341 16.34 5.55 -21.41
N VAL A 342 16.14 5.86 -22.69
CA VAL A 342 14.82 6.10 -23.29
C VAL A 342 14.78 5.43 -24.65
N LYS A 343 13.98 4.37 -24.77
CA LYS A 343 13.73 3.68 -26.03
C LYS A 343 12.31 3.96 -26.49
N PHE A 344 12.16 4.38 -27.74
CA PHE A 344 10.86 4.56 -28.39
C PHE A 344 10.63 3.42 -29.38
N GLU A 345 9.45 2.82 -29.34
CA GLU A 345 8.96 1.88 -30.32
C GLU A 345 7.61 2.38 -30.83
N ALA A 346 7.56 2.84 -32.08
CA ALA A 346 6.31 3.26 -32.70
C ALA A 346 5.41 2.03 -32.93
N ILE A 347 4.15 2.13 -32.52
CA ILE A 347 3.20 1.02 -32.66
C ILE A 347 2.61 1.08 -34.07
N ASP A 348 2.91 0.05 -34.86
CA ASP A 348 2.29 -0.16 -36.16
C ASP A 348 0.97 -0.93 -35.99
N TRP A 349 -0.14 -0.23 -36.26
CA TRP A 349 -1.49 -0.77 -36.21
C TRP A 349 -1.73 -1.95 -37.14
N LYS A 350 -0.92 -2.14 -38.19
CA LYS A 350 -1.01 -3.28 -39.11
C LYS A 350 -0.36 -4.54 -38.54
N ARG A 351 0.65 -4.39 -37.68
CA ARG A 351 1.41 -5.50 -37.10
C ARG A 351 0.88 -5.96 -35.75
N GLY A 352 0.09 -5.13 -35.07
CA GLY A 352 -0.53 -5.48 -33.81
C GLY A 352 -1.31 -4.35 -33.17
N THR A 353 -1.91 -4.65 -32.03
CA THR A 353 -2.67 -3.69 -31.22
C THR A 353 -1.77 -3.11 -30.13
N ALA A 354 -2.01 -1.87 -29.74
CA ALA A 354 -1.36 -1.25 -28.58
C ALA A 354 -1.60 -2.08 -27.30
N ALA A 355 -2.79 -2.69 -27.20
CA ALA A 355 -3.10 -3.70 -26.19
C ALA A 355 -2.11 -4.88 -26.20
N GLY A 356 -1.74 -5.39 -27.39
CA GLY A 356 -0.78 -6.49 -27.54
C GLY A 356 0.62 -6.14 -27.02
N TYR A 357 1.11 -4.92 -27.28
CA TYR A 357 2.43 -4.46 -26.81
C TYR A 357 2.53 -4.47 -25.28
N ILE A 358 1.44 -4.07 -24.60
CA ILE A 358 1.42 -3.94 -23.15
C ILE A 358 0.89 -5.20 -22.42
N ALA A 359 0.18 -6.09 -23.11
CA ALA A 359 -0.47 -7.26 -22.52
C ALA A 359 0.50 -8.19 -21.77
N LYS A 360 1.69 -8.44 -22.33
CA LYS A 360 2.70 -9.30 -21.67
C LYS A 360 3.13 -8.74 -20.31
N TYR A 361 3.22 -7.42 -20.21
CA TYR A 361 3.60 -6.70 -18.98
C TYR A 361 2.45 -6.70 -17.98
N VAL A 362 1.21 -6.56 -18.45
CA VAL A 362 0.02 -6.71 -17.60
C VAL A 362 -0.04 -8.10 -16.97
N ALA A 363 0.11 -9.15 -17.77
CA ALA A 363 0.06 -10.53 -17.29
C ALA A 363 1.18 -10.84 -16.28
N LYS A 364 2.44 -10.50 -16.61
CA LYS A 364 3.61 -10.75 -15.75
C LYS A 364 3.51 -10.11 -14.36
N ASN A 365 2.90 -8.92 -14.28
CA ASN A 365 2.86 -8.13 -13.04
C ASN A 365 1.64 -8.36 -12.15
N ILE A 366 0.58 -8.97 -12.68
CA ILE A 366 -0.67 -9.18 -11.94
C ILE A 366 -0.73 -10.60 -11.37
N ASP A 367 -0.57 -11.63 -12.20
CA ASP A 367 -0.79 -13.02 -11.79
C ASP A 367 -0.06 -14.08 -12.64
N GLY A 368 0.80 -13.69 -13.58
CA GLY A 368 1.53 -14.63 -14.44
C GLY A 368 0.65 -15.38 -15.45
N TYR A 369 -0.61 -14.98 -15.63
CA TYR A 369 -1.59 -15.70 -16.45
C TYR A 369 -1.15 -15.89 -17.90
N ARG A 370 -1.17 -17.15 -18.37
CA ARG A 370 -0.81 -17.58 -19.75
C ARG A 370 0.60 -17.18 -20.21
N VAL A 371 1.53 -17.01 -19.28
CA VAL A 371 2.95 -16.82 -19.60
C VAL A 371 3.68 -18.05 -19.05
N GLU A 372 4.33 -18.84 -19.90
CA GLU A 372 5.09 -20.01 -19.41
C GLU A 372 6.45 -19.61 -18.82
N LYS A 373 7.11 -18.59 -19.42
CA LYS A 373 8.41 -18.07 -18.94
C LYS A 373 8.45 -16.53 -18.91
N ASP A 374 9.12 -15.96 -17.91
CA ASP A 374 9.34 -14.52 -17.80
C ASP A 374 10.41 -14.01 -18.80
N LEU A 375 10.80 -12.72 -18.74
CA LEU A 375 11.83 -12.17 -19.67
C LEU A 375 13.24 -12.70 -19.39
N LEU A 376 13.43 -13.38 -18.25
CA LEU A 376 14.69 -13.96 -17.78
C LEU A 376 14.69 -15.50 -17.91
N GLY A 377 13.61 -16.10 -18.43
CA GLY A 377 13.46 -17.53 -18.60
C GLY A 377 12.96 -18.30 -17.36
N ASN A 378 12.60 -17.60 -16.28
CA ASN A 378 12.04 -18.21 -15.06
C ASN A 378 10.56 -18.57 -15.23
N ASP A 379 10.06 -19.47 -14.38
CA ASP A 379 8.63 -19.73 -14.26
C ASP A 379 7.85 -18.42 -13.97
N ALA A 380 6.84 -18.13 -14.79
CA ALA A 380 6.17 -16.84 -14.73
C ALA A 380 5.35 -16.63 -13.45
N ILE A 381 4.89 -17.70 -12.80
CA ILE A 381 4.15 -17.63 -11.54
C ILE A 381 5.12 -17.26 -10.42
N GLU A 382 6.29 -17.90 -10.37
CA GLU A 382 7.32 -17.55 -9.40
C GLU A 382 7.82 -16.11 -9.59
N ALA A 383 8.07 -15.70 -10.83
CA ALA A 383 8.44 -14.33 -11.15
C ALA A 383 7.36 -13.33 -10.70
N SER A 384 6.07 -13.62 -10.93
CA SER A 384 4.97 -12.74 -10.51
C SER A 384 4.91 -12.58 -8.98
N HIS A 385 5.22 -13.62 -8.22
CA HIS A 385 5.29 -13.55 -6.76
C HIS A 385 6.44 -12.64 -6.28
N ARG A 386 7.60 -12.70 -6.93
CA ARG A 386 8.74 -11.81 -6.63
C ARG A 386 8.41 -10.36 -6.97
N VAL A 387 7.77 -10.12 -8.11
CA VAL A 387 7.34 -8.79 -8.54
C VAL A 387 6.29 -8.20 -7.58
N ASP A 388 5.30 -8.98 -7.11
CA ASP A 388 4.34 -8.54 -6.07
C ASP A 388 5.04 -8.24 -4.73
N ALA A 389 6.01 -9.08 -4.33
CA ALA A 389 6.78 -8.87 -3.11
C ALA A 389 7.63 -7.59 -3.20
N TRP A 390 8.29 -7.35 -4.33
CA TRP A 390 9.01 -6.12 -4.66
C TRP A 390 8.10 -4.89 -4.58
N ALA A 391 6.99 -4.90 -5.33
CA ALA A 391 6.07 -3.77 -5.41
C ALA A 391 5.48 -3.44 -4.02
N SER A 392 5.10 -4.47 -3.25
CA SER A 392 4.56 -4.30 -1.90
C SER A 392 5.61 -3.76 -0.91
N THR A 393 6.85 -4.24 -0.97
CA THR A 393 7.93 -3.85 -0.05
C THR A 393 8.31 -2.39 -0.25
N TRP A 394 8.50 -2.00 -1.50
CA TRP A 394 8.93 -0.64 -1.85
C TRP A 394 7.76 0.35 -1.95
N GLY A 395 6.51 -0.14 -1.95
CA GLY A 395 5.31 0.70 -2.07
C GLY A 395 5.12 1.27 -3.47
N ILE A 396 5.45 0.49 -4.50
CA ILE A 396 5.47 0.91 -5.89
C ILE A 396 4.13 0.56 -6.55
N ARG A 397 3.46 1.58 -7.08
CA ARG A 397 2.25 1.40 -7.88
C ARG A 397 2.63 0.93 -9.28
N GLN A 398 2.45 -0.35 -9.57
CA GLN A 398 2.81 -0.96 -10.87
C GLN A 398 2.03 -0.36 -12.04
N PHE A 399 0.70 -0.17 -11.96
CA PHE A 399 -0.10 0.33 -13.08
C PHE A 399 -0.68 1.71 -12.82
N GLN A 400 -0.45 2.65 -13.74
CA GLN A 400 -1.00 4.01 -13.66
C GLN A 400 -1.50 4.48 -15.02
N GLN A 401 -2.73 4.99 -15.05
CA GLN A 401 -3.25 5.70 -16.21
C GLN A 401 -2.55 7.05 -16.36
N VAL A 402 -2.23 7.41 -17.59
CA VAL A 402 -1.78 8.74 -18.01
C VAL A 402 -2.94 9.38 -18.76
N GLY A 403 -3.30 10.61 -18.41
CA GLY A 403 -4.49 11.27 -18.96
C GLY A 403 -5.80 10.51 -18.68
N GLY A 404 -6.83 10.85 -19.44
CA GLY A 404 -8.16 10.24 -19.42
C GLY A 404 -9.01 10.53 -18.18
N PRO A 405 -10.31 10.16 -18.24
CA PRO A 405 -11.21 10.28 -17.11
C PRO A 405 -10.83 9.35 -15.94
N PRO A 406 -11.19 9.71 -14.69
CA PRO A 406 -10.85 8.92 -13.52
C PRO A 406 -11.56 7.56 -13.49
N VAL A 407 -10.79 6.48 -13.38
CA VAL A 407 -11.35 5.12 -13.20
C VAL A 407 -12.22 4.98 -11.93
N GLY A 408 -12.04 5.86 -10.94
CA GLY A 408 -12.92 5.88 -9.76
C GLY A 408 -14.37 6.18 -10.11
N VAL A 409 -14.61 7.16 -10.99
CA VAL A 409 -15.96 7.51 -11.45
C VAL A 409 -16.55 6.34 -12.24
N TRP A 410 -15.77 5.73 -13.13
CA TRP A 410 -16.18 4.51 -13.84
C TRP A 410 -16.63 3.38 -12.90
N ARG A 411 -15.89 3.14 -11.81
CA ARG A 411 -16.23 2.08 -10.85
C ARG A 411 -17.52 2.38 -10.08
N GLU A 412 -17.75 3.64 -9.70
CA GLU A 412 -18.99 4.03 -9.02
C GLU A 412 -20.19 3.99 -9.98
N LEU A 413 -20.02 4.37 -11.25
CA LEU A 413 -21.07 4.23 -12.27
C LEU A 413 -21.55 2.78 -12.40
N ARG A 414 -20.63 1.81 -12.38
CA ARG A 414 -20.96 0.37 -12.43
C ARG A 414 -21.64 -0.17 -11.16
N ARG A 415 -21.63 0.59 -10.06
CA ARG A 415 -22.34 0.23 -8.81
C ARG A 415 -23.77 0.74 -8.79
N LEU A 416 -24.13 1.66 -9.68
CA LEU A 416 -25.48 2.24 -9.72
C LEU A 416 -26.55 1.24 -10.19
N GLY A 417 -26.18 0.07 -10.74
CA GLY A 417 -27.15 -0.88 -11.32
C GLY A 417 -27.95 -0.26 -12.48
N GLN A 418 -29.10 -0.84 -12.82
CA GLN A 418 -30.14 -0.07 -13.50
C GLN A 418 -30.63 0.98 -12.49
N ILE A 419 -30.47 2.24 -12.83
CA ILE A 419 -31.17 3.30 -12.13
C ILE A 419 -32.63 3.09 -12.55
N GLU A 420 -33.50 2.65 -11.63
CA GLU A 420 -34.95 2.79 -11.78
C GLU A 420 -35.21 4.29 -11.89
N THR A 421 -35.10 4.80 -13.12
CA THR A 421 -35.36 6.18 -13.54
C THR A 421 -35.21 7.19 -12.41
N GLY A 422 -33.96 7.54 -12.09
CA GLY A 422 -33.72 8.80 -11.38
C GLY A 422 -34.29 9.95 -12.22
N PRO A 423 -34.42 11.17 -11.68
CA PRO A 423 -35.10 12.31 -12.32
C PRO A 423 -34.45 12.84 -13.63
N TRP A 424 -33.61 12.03 -14.28
CA TRP A 424 -32.55 12.39 -15.21
C TRP A 424 -32.84 12.06 -16.68
N GLY A 425 -33.79 11.15 -16.94
CA GLY A 425 -34.08 10.65 -18.28
C GLY A 425 -32.83 10.18 -19.05
N GLU A 426 -32.95 10.05 -20.37
CA GLU A 426 -31.85 9.62 -21.25
C GLU A 426 -30.81 10.74 -21.54
N LEU A 427 -31.13 11.99 -21.17
CA LEU A 427 -30.33 13.17 -21.51
C LEU A 427 -29.19 13.46 -20.52
N SER A 428 -29.22 12.91 -19.31
CA SER A 428 -28.17 13.10 -18.31
C SER A 428 -26.82 12.54 -18.74
N GLU A 429 -25.76 13.30 -18.47
CA GLU A 429 -24.38 12.85 -18.70
C GLU A 429 -24.00 11.69 -17.76
N VAL A 430 -24.58 11.63 -16.55
CA VAL A 430 -24.39 10.51 -15.62
C VAL A 430 -24.98 9.23 -16.18
N GLU A 431 -26.20 9.26 -16.74
CA GLU A 431 -26.80 8.05 -17.32
C GLU A 431 -26.06 7.58 -18.57
N LYS A 432 -25.67 8.50 -19.46
CA LYS A 432 -24.83 8.16 -20.63
C LYS A 432 -23.51 7.51 -20.19
N ALA A 433 -22.88 8.06 -19.16
CA ALA A 433 -21.64 7.50 -18.61
C ALA A 433 -21.87 6.14 -17.93
N ARG A 434 -23.01 5.96 -17.24
CA ARG A 434 -23.38 4.72 -16.55
C ARG A 434 -23.64 3.61 -17.56
N SER A 435 -24.46 3.87 -18.57
CA SER A 435 -24.74 2.94 -19.67
C SER A 435 -23.45 2.47 -20.36
N ALA A 436 -22.54 3.41 -20.67
CA ALA A 436 -21.22 3.07 -21.21
C ALA A 436 -20.39 2.20 -20.25
N ALA A 437 -20.42 2.54 -18.95
CA ALA A 437 -19.67 1.82 -17.93
C ALA A 437 -20.20 0.40 -17.70
N ASP A 438 -21.51 0.21 -17.70
CA ASP A 438 -22.20 -1.06 -17.53
C ASP A 438 -21.89 -2.01 -18.69
N ALA A 439 -21.98 -1.51 -19.93
CA ALA A 439 -21.61 -2.22 -21.15
C ALA A 439 -20.09 -2.51 -21.29
N GLY A 440 -19.26 -2.05 -20.36
CA GLY A 440 -17.80 -2.21 -20.45
C GLY A 440 -17.17 -1.40 -21.58
N ASN A 441 -17.86 -0.40 -22.12
CA ASN A 441 -17.38 0.43 -23.22
C ASN A 441 -16.58 1.65 -22.71
N TRP A 442 -15.28 1.44 -22.48
CA TRP A 442 -14.40 2.50 -22.01
C TRP A 442 -14.30 3.67 -23.00
N ARG A 443 -14.27 3.40 -24.30
CA ARG A 443 -14.23 4.45 -25.32
C ARG A 443 -15.40 5.41 -25.16
N ARG A 444 -16.62 4.88 -25.12
CA ARG A 444 -17.84 5.70 -24.99
C ARG A 444 -17.85 6.49 -23.68
N TYR A 445 -17.39 5.89 -22.59
CA TYR A 445 -17.24 6.62 -21.33
C TYR A 445 -16.28 7.80 -21.42
N VAL A 446 -15.15 7.65 -22.14
CA VAL A 446 -14.21 8.75 -22.37
C VAL A 446 -14.81 9.83 -23.27
N GLU A 447 -15.59 9.46 -24.28
CA GLU A 447 -16.33 10.40 -25.14
C GLU A 447 -17.33 11.23 -24.33
N VAL A 448 -18.16 10.59 -23.50
CA VAL A 448 -19.08 11.29 -22.56
C VAL A 448 -18.30 12.22 -21.64
N GLN A 449 -17.13 11.77 -21.17
CA GLN A 449 -16.23 12.60 -20.36
C GLN A 449 -15.41 13.62 -21.16
N ARG A 450 -15.80 13.91 -22.41
CA ARG A 450 -15.23 14.91 -23.32
C ARG A 450 -13.76 14.67 -23.65
N GLY A 451 -13.43 13.41 -23.89
CA GLY A 451 -12.14 12.99 -24.42
C GLY A 451 -11.05 12.76 -23.36
N PRO A 452 -9.87 12.33 -23.83
CA PRO A 452 -8.80 11.88 -22.94
C PRO A 452 -7.95 13.01 -22.34
N ILE A 453 -7.92 14.20 -22.94
CA ILE A 453 -6.99 15.29 -22.55
C ILE A 453 -7.64 16.31 -21.60
N LEU A 454 -8.97 16.33 -21.49
CA LEU A 454 -9.69 17.32 -20.67
C LEU A 454 -9.28 17.30 -19.19
N ALA A 455 -9.11 18.49 -18.61
CA ALA A 455 -8.78 18.68 -17.21
C ALA A 455 -9.86 18.07 -16.30
N ARG A 456 -9.45 17.56 -15.13
CA ARG A 456 -10.36 16.87 -14.20
C ARG A 456 -11.51 17.75 -13.72
N ALA A 457 -11.23 19.03 -13.48
CA ALA A 457 -12.21 20.00 -13.01
C ALA A 457 -13.30 20.28 -14.06
N ASP A 458 -13.06 19.98 -15.33
CA ASP A 458 -13.96 20.29 -16.44
C ASP A 458 -14.73 19.09 -16.96
N ARG A 459 -14.51 17.92 -16.35
CA ARG A 459 -15.24 16.71 -16.72
C ARG A 459 -16.71 16.81 -16.31
N PRO A 460 -17.65 16.37 -17.17
CA PRO A 460 -19.08 16.46 -16.90
C PRO A 460 -19.52 15.59 -15.73
N VAL A 461 -18.91 14.42 -15.53
CA VAL A 461 -19.23 13.53 -14.40
C VAL A 461 -18.03 13.42 -13.47
N GLN A 462 -18.22 13.81 -12.21
CA GLN A 462 -17.17 13.89 -11.21
C GLN A 462 -17.50 13.07 -9.96
N MET A 463 -16.46 12.73 -9.20
CA MET A 463 -16.65 12.06 -7.90
C MET A 463 -17.12 13.08 -6.88
N ARG A 464 -18.25 12.81 -6.21
CA ARG A 464 -18.69 13.59 -5.05
C ARG A 464 -18.16 12.93 -3.77
N TYR A 465 -17.41 13.71 -3.00
CA TYR A 465 -16.94 13.33 -1.68
C TYR A 465 -17.83 13.95 -0.61
N GLY A 466 -18.11 13.20 0.46
CA GLY A 466 -18.89 13.65 1.61
C GLY A 466 -18.34 13.09 2.92
N LYS A 467 -18.79 13.64 4.04
CA LYS A 467 -18.36 13.18 5.37
C LYS A 467 -18.93 11.79 5.66
N ALA A 468 -18.21 11.04 6.49
CA ALA A 468 -18.71 9.77 6.99
C ALA A 468 -19.74 10.03 8.10
N GLU A 469 -20.98 9.62 7.84
CA GLU A 469 -22.05 9.54 8.82
C GLU A 469 -21.96 8.17 9.52
N ALA A 470 -22.00 8.16 10.86
CA ALA A 470 -22.08 6.95 11.66
C ALA A 470 -23.36 6.97 12.48
N ALA A 471 -24.17 5.92 12.36
CA ALA A 471 -25.29 5.69 13.26
C ALA A 471 -24.77 5.17 14.60
N ASP A 472 -25.25 5.76 15.69
CA ASP A 472 -25.06 5.25 17.03
C ASP A 472 -25.67 3.83 17.12
N PRO A 473 -24.91 2.79 17.51
CA PRO A 473 -25.42 1.43 17.56
C PRO A 473 -26.58 1.21 18.53
N ASN A 474 -26.72 2.09 19.52
CA ASN A 474 -27.72 1.98 20.58
C ASN A 474 -28.90 2.93 20.35
N THR A 475 -28.68 4.12 19.79
CA THR A 475 -29.72 5.15 19.62
C THR A 475 -30.17 5.37 18.18
N GLY A 476 -29.43 4.88 17.19
CA GLY A 476 -29.68 5.12 15.77
C GLY A 476 -29.36 6.55 15.30
N GLU A 477 -28.90 7.43 16.19
CA GLU A 477 -28.56 8.82 15.85
C GLU A 477 -27.37 8.88 14.90
N ILE A 478 -27.51 9.64 13.80
CA ILE A 478 -26.41 9.88 12.88
C ILE A 478 -25.52 10.99 13.45
N LYS A 479 -24.31 10.63 13.89
CA LYS A 479 -23.27 11.56 14.34
C LYS A 479 -22.15 11.66 13.33
N ALA A 480 -21.42 12.77 13.36
CA ALA A 480 -20.16 12.90 12.65
C ALA A 480 -19.22 11.79 13.15
N ALA A 481 -18.85 10.87 12.26
CA ALA A 481 -17.92 9.81 12.65
C ALA A 481 -16.59 10.44 13.08
N ALA A 482 -15.92 9.88 14.07
CA ALA A 482 -14.53 10.19 14.39
C ALA A 482 -13.64 9.02 13.98
N THR A 483 -12.39 9.29 13.63
CA THR A 483 -11.41 8.19 13.50
C THR A 483 -11.14 7.58 14.89
N ARG A 484 -10.56 6.37 14.93
CA ARG A 484 -10.05 5.75 16.18
C ARG A 484 -9.20 6.72 17.02
N TYR A 485 -8.52 7.65 16.36
CA TYR A 485 -7.62 8.59 17.00
C TYR A 485 -8.29 9.95 17.23
N GLY A 486 -9.63 10.05 17.19
CA GLY A 486 -10.39 11.28 17.46
C GLY A 486 -10.24 12.39 16.41
N ASP A 487 -9.51 12.14 15.31
CA ASP A 487 -9.46 13.06 14.17
C ASP A 487 -10.78 13.00 13.38
N GLU A 488 -11.11 14.09 12.68
CA GLU A 488 -12.20 14.09 11.70
C GLU A 488 -11.86 13.12 10.54
N PRO A 489 -12.79 12.22 10.14
CA PRO A 489 -12.54 11.25 9.10
C PRO A 489 -12.45 11.94 7.74
N ALA A 490 -11.51 11.46 6.91
CA ALA A 490 -11.38 11.92 5.55
C ALA A 490 -12.70 11.72 4.76
N ALA A 491 -13.01 12.68 3.90
CA ALA A 491 -14.18 12.60 3.04
C ALA A 491 -14.12 11.33 2.16
N ARG A 492 -15.24 10.61 2.08
CA ARG A 492 -15.36 9.37 1.29
C ARG A 492 -16.20 9.63 0.02
N PRO A 493 -16.01 8.84 -1.05
CA PRO A 493 -16.96 8.82 -2.16
C PRO A 493 -18.39 8.57 -1.63
N VAL A 494 -19.30 9.50 -1.89
CA VAL A 494 -20.73 9.37 -1.53
C VAL A 494 -21.63 9.28 -2.76
N GLY A 495 -21.13 9.72 -3.91
CA GLY A 495 -21.88 9.72 -5.14
C GLY A 495 -21.12 10.31 -6.31
N LEU A 496 -21.87 10.62 -7.36
CA LEU A 496 -21.39 11.26 -8.58
C LEU A 496 -22.05 12.62 -8.72
N LEU A 497 -21.28 13.62 -9.14
CA LEU A 497 -21.74 14.96 -9.45
C LEU A 497 -21.82 15.13 -10.96
N GLU A 498 -22.97 15.56 -11.46
CA GLU A 498 -23.09 16.11 -12.81
C GLU A 498 -22.76 17.61 -12.78
N LYS A 499 -21.66 18.01 -13.41
CA LYS A 499 -21.05 19.35 -13.25
C LYS A 499 -22.00 20.48 -13.63
N TRP A 500 -22.75 20.32 -14.72
CA TRP A 500 -23.51 21.42 -15.33
C TRP A 500 -24.84 21.67 -14.64
N SER A 501 -25.51 20.61 -14.24
CA SER A 501 -26.78 20.68 -13.52
C SER A 501 -26.58 20.82 -12.00
N GLY A 502 -25.39 20.50 -11.48
CA GLY A 502 -25.09 20.53 -10.03
C GLY A 502 -25.62 19.30 -9.27
N GLU A 503 -26.18 18.35 -10.00
CA GLU A 503 -26.94 17.21 -9.50
C GLU A 503 -26.02 16.17 -8.86
N VAL A 504 -26.45 15.60 -7.73
CA VAL A 504 -25.68 14.54 -7.05
C VAL A 504 -26.45 13.23 -7.04
N VAL A 505 -25.91 12.23 -7.72
CA VAL A 505 -26.42 10.85 -7.70
C VAL A 505 -25.72 10.07 -6.59
N ARG A 506 -26.46 9.68 -5.55
CA ARG A 506 -25.93 8.85 -4.46
C ARG A 506 -25.74 7.41 -4.95
N VAL A 507 -24.54 6.87 -4.72
CA VAL A 507 -24.17 5.50 -5.13
C VAL A 507 -24.21 4.53 -3.95
N VAL A 508 -24.05 5.05 -2.72
CA VAL A 508 -24.09 4.24 -1.49
C VAL A 508 -25.55 3.99 -1.12
N ARG A 509 -26.00 2.73 -1.27
CA ARG A 509 -27.40 2.31 -1.02
C ARG A 509 -27.65 1.72 0.37
N HIS A 510 -26.60 1.25 1.03
CA HIS A 510 -26.68 0.51 2.29
C HIS A 510 -25.66 1.03 3.30
N VAL A 511 -26.02 0.94 4.58
CA VAL A 511 -25.13 1.24 5.69
C VAL A 511 -24.59 -0.09 6.22
N TRP A 512 -23.29 -0.31 6.03
CA TRP A 512 -22.64 -1.55 6.44
C TRP A 512 -22.01 -1.42 7.83
N ARG A 513 -22.44 -2.26 8.76
CA ARG A 513 -21.76 -2.50 10.04
C ARG A 513 -20.84 -3.69 9.90
N ILE A 514 -19.71 -3.66 10.62
CA ILE A 514 -18.67 -4.67 10.48
C ILE A 514 -18.50 -5.38 11.80
N VAL A 515 -18.51 -6.70 11.75
CA VAL A 515 -18.45 -7.57 12.91
C VAL A 515 -17.42 -8.67 12.70
N SER A 516 -16.94 -9.22 13.79
CA SER A 516 -16.17 -10.47 13.76
C SER A 516 -17.13 -11.66 13.68
N LYS A 517 -16.69 -12.77 13.07
CA LYS A 517 -17.41 -14.06 13.12
C LYS A 517 -17.70 -14.53 14.55
N ALA A 518 -16.87 -14.13 15.52
CA ALA A 518 -17.02 -14.48 16.94
C ALA A 518 -18.07 -13.61 17.69
N GLY A 519 -18.89 -12.82 17.00
CA GLY A 519 -20.04 -12.11 17.58
C GLY A 519 -19.74 -10.72 18.17
N GLY A 520 -18.49 -10.25 18.11
CA GLY A 520 -18.11 -8.91 18.60
C GLY A 520 -18.33 -7.81 17.56
N LEU A 521 -18.92 -6.68 17.98
CA LEU A 521 -19.01 -5.44 17.20
C LEU A 521 -17.60 -4.89 17.00
N LEU A 522 -17.12 -4.89 15.76
CA LEU A 522 -15.85 -4.24 15.44
C LEU A 522 -16.16 -2.77 15.16
N LEU A 523 -15.48 -1.85 15.85
CA LEU A 523 -15.52 -0.42 15.48
C LEU A 523 -15.29 -0.28 13.97
N PRO A 524 -16.00 0.62 13.28
CA PRO A 524 -16.09 0.65 11.84
C PRO A 524 -14.70 0.57 11.18
N PRO A 525 -14.47 -0.38 10.26
CA PRO A 525 -13.17 -0.67 9.73
C PRO A 525 -12.74 0.42 8.77
N TRP A 526 -11.50 0.82 8.95
CA TRP A 526 -10.74 1.46 7.89
C TRP A 526 -9.81 0.39 7.32
N THR A 527 -10.13 -0.13 6.14
CA THR A 527 -9.32 -1.14 5.47
C THR A 527 -7.94 -0.56 5.11
N ARG A 528 -6.91 -1.00 5.84
CA ARG A 528 -5.83 -1.88 5.36
C ARG A 528 -5.37 -2.74 6.54
N VAL A 529 -6.18 -3.78 6.78
CA VAL A 529 -5.97 -5.04 7.51
C VAL A 529 -5.01 -5.02 8.70
N ASN A 530 -5.56 -5.08 9.93
CA ASN A 530 -4.99 -5.73 11.12
C ASN A 530 -6.05 -5.72 12.23
N ASN A 531 -6.63 -6.88 12.53
CA ASN A 531 -7.15 -7.15 13.86
C ASN A 531 -6.47 -8.44 14.34
N CYS A 532 -5.79 -8.36 15.48
CA CYS A 532 -5.33 -9.53 16.21
C CYS A 532 -6.14 -9.52 17.50
N SER A 533 -6.94 -10.56 17.71
CA SER A 533 -7.51 -10.86 19.02
C SER A 533 -6.38 -11.16 20.01
N GLU A 534 -6.47 -10.56 21.20
CA GLU A 534 -5.59 -10.85 22.32
C GLU A 534 -5.84 -12.29 22.79
N GLY A 535 -4.74 -12.99 23.06
CA GLY A 535 -4.78 -14.38 23.52
C GLY A 535 -5.31 -14.44 24.95
N GLY A 536 -6.49 -15.05 25.11
CA GLY A 536 -6.90 -15.62 26.37
C GLY A 536 -6.04 -16.85 26.64
N LYS A 537 -5.21 -16.78 27.68
CA LYS A 537 -4.68 -17.96 28.34
C LYS A 537 -5.84 -18.61 29.08
N ASP A 538 -6.13 -19.86 28.77
CA ASP A 538 -6.69 -20.82 29.72
C ASP A 538 -6.21 -22.22 29.28
N GLU A 539 -5.22 -22.73 30.01
CA GLU A 539 -4.91 -24.15 30.05
C GLU A 539 -5.33 -24.68 31.43
N SER A 540 -6.39 -25.48 31.45
CA SER A 540 -6.38 -26.76 32.16
C SER A 540 -7.53 -27.64 31.69
N ALA A 541 -7.17 -28.82 31.21
CA ALA A 541 -8.01 -29.84 30.61
C ALA A 541 -8.95 -30.53 31.61
N GLY A 542 -10.04 -31.09 31.07
CA GLY A 542 -10.88 -32.07 31.76
C GLY A 542 -11.96 -32.64 30.85
N LYS A 543 -11.64 -33.71 30.13
CA LYS A 543 -12.59 -34.57 29.41
C LYS A 543 -13.38 -35.37 30.44
N ASP A 544 -14.71 -35.36 30.35
CA ASP A 544 -15.52 -36.47 30.85
C ASP A 544 -15.39 -37.66 29.89
N GLY A 545 -14.89 -38.77 30.43
CA GLY A 545 -14.88 -40.07 29.79
C GLY A 545 -16.09 -40.89 30.25
N ALA A 546 -16.67 -41.64 29.32
CA ALA A 546 -17.47 -42.80 29.66
C ALA A 546 -16.57 -44.05 29.76
N SER A 547 -16.80 -44.80 30.82
CA SER A 547 -16.60 -46.25 31.01
C SER A 547 -15.25 -46.81 31.52
N ARG A 548 -15.37 -47.34 32.75
CA ARG A 548 -14.99 -48.67 33.25
C ARG A 548 -13.73 -48.83 34.12
N GLU A 549 -14.05 -49.22 35.36
CA GLU A 549 -13.42 -50.21 36.23
C GLU A 549 -12.19 -49.84 37.06
N GLY A 550 -12.43 -49.79 38.37
CA GLY A 550 -11.65 -50.60 39.32
C GLY A 550 -10.75 -49.85 40.29
N GLY A 551 -11.05 -49.97 41.59
CA GLY A 551 -10.00 -50.05 42.62
C GLY A 551 -9.81 -48.85 43.54
N GLU A 552 -10.68 -48.79 44.55
CA GLU A 552 -10.35 -48.62 45.97
C GLU A 552 -9.41 -47.52 46.51
N ASN A 553 -9.90 -46.98 47.65
CA ASN A 553 -9.18 -46.46 48.81
C ASN A 553 -8.52 -45.07 48.68
N ARG A 554 -8.56 -44.19 49.67
CA ARG A 554 -9.34 -44.03 50.92
C ARG A 554 -8.83 -42.70 51.51
N LEU A 555 -9.70 -42.06 52.29
CA LEU A 555 -9.39 -41.16 53.44
C LEU A 555 -9.05 -39.68 53.20
N GLY A 556 -10.01 -38.86 53.66
CA GLY A 556 -9.77 -37.79 54.64
C GLY A 556 -9.46 -36.42 54.06
N GLY A 557 -10.20 -35.35 54.32
CA GLY A 557 -11.26 -35.12 55.29
C GLY A 557 -11.22 -33.65 55.72
N CYS A 558 -12.42 -33.07 55.86
CA CYS A 558 -12.77 -31.86 56.64
C CYS A 558 -12.17 -30.51 56.18
N ALA A 559 -12.82 -29.37 56.32
CA ALA A 559 -14.17 -28.92 56.66
C ALA A 559 -14.08 -27.39 56.43
N GLY A 560 -15.04 -26.70 55.81
CA GLY A 560 -16.26 -26.25 56.45
C GLY A 560 -16.45 -24.75 56.12
N ALA A 561 -17.56 -24.43 55.46
CA ALA A 561 -18.63 -23.53 55.95
C ALA A 561 -18.34 -22.02 55.76
N CYS A 562 -19.28 -21.13 55.49
CA CYS A 562 -20.66 -21.09 54.95
C CYS A 562 -21.10 -19.61 55.04
N ALA A 563 -22.20 -19.27 54.36
CA ALA A 563 -23.04 -18.07 54.48
C ALA A 563 -22.53 -16.80 53.76
N ASP A 564 -23.19 -16.21 52.75
CA ASP A 564 -24.61 -15.90 52.47
C ASP A 564 -25.17 -14.72 53.30
N HIS A 565 -25.55 -13.61 52.62
CA HIS A 565 -26.87 -12.92 52.72
C HIS A 565 -26.86 -11.45 52.26
N GLY A 566 -27.92 -11.08 51.50
CA GLY A 566 -28.69 -9.81 51.63
C GLY A 566 -28.52 -8.78 50.51
N ARG A 567 -29.49 -8.59 49.57
CA ARG A 567 -30.73 -7.75 49.63
C ARG A 567 -30.46 -6.22 49.70
N THR A 568 -31.19 -5.26 49.10
CA THR A 568 -32.21 -5.08 48.03
C THR A 568 -32.51 -3.55 48.00
N VAL A 569 -32.74 -2.97 46.80
CA VAL A 569 -33.78 -1.96 46.39
C VAL A 569 -33.83 -0.55 47.06
N HIS A 570 -33.88 0.53 46.25
CA HIS A 570 -35.00 1.50 46.14
C HIS A 570 -34.75 2.68 45.15
N GLU A 571 -35.79 2.97 44.35
CA GLU A 571 -36.04 4.19 43.54
C GLU A 571 -36.45 5.40 44.40
N ALA A 572 -36.24 6.62 43.87
CA ALA A 572 -37.18 7.75 44.01
C ALA A 572 -36.89 8.88 43.00
N ASP A 573 -37.93 9.30 42.28
CA ASP A 573 -38.05 10.50 41.44
C ASP A 573 -38.06 11.81 42.25
N PHE A 574 -37.71 12.93 41.62
CA PHE A 574 -38.32 14.24 41.91
C PHE A 574 -38.29 15.18 40.68
N ALA A 575 -39.42 15.88 40.49
CA ALA A 575 -39.76 16.75 39.38
C ALA A 575 -39.58 18.25 39.69
N GLY A 576 -39.60 19.08 38.63
CA GLY A 576 -40.21 20.42 38.61
C GLY A 576 -39.28 21.63 38.76
N ASP A 577 -39.20 22.51 37.75
CA ASP A 577 -40.13 23.64 37.53
C ASP A 577 -39.50 24.76 36.64
N ALA A 578 -40.37 25.66 36.17
CA ALA A 578 -40.33 26.49 34.96
C ALA A 578 -39.70 27.91 35.08
N GLY A 579 -39.71 28.64 33.93
CA GLY A 579 -39.74 30.11 33.88
C GLY A 579 -38.74 30.77 32.90
N THR A 580 -39.10 31.00 31.63
CA THR A 580 -39.57 32.29 31.04
C THR A 580 -38.55 33.43 30.91
N GLY A 581 -38.36 33.98 29.70
CA GLY A 581 -37.66 35.26 29.47
C GLY A 581 -37.46 35.64 28.00
N ARG A 582 -38.05 36.76 27.58
CA ARG A 582 -38.24 37.27 26.20
C ARG A 582 -37.07 38.11 25.63
N GLY A 583 -37.03 38.22 24.29
CA GLY A 583 -36.57 39.40 23.50
C GLY A 583 -35.06 39.48 23.22
N ASN A 584 -34.55 40.09 22.15
CA ASN A 584 -35.12 41.06 21.21
C ASN A 584 -34.39 41.02 19.84
N ARG A 585 -34.99 41.64 18.82
CA ARG A 585 -34.53 41.80 17.43
C ARG A 585 -33.34 42.79 17.30
N GLY A 586 -32.57 42.67 16.21
CA GLY A 586 -31.66 43.71 15.71
C GLY A 586 -31.06 43.39 14.34
N HIS A 587 -31.47 44.14 13.31
CA HIS A 587 -31.05 44.08 11.91
C HIS A 587 -29.83 45.00 11.62
N PHE A 588 -29.35 44.94 10.36
CA PHE A 588 -28.33 45.77 9.66
C PHE A 588 -26.87 45.33 9.81
N ALA A 589 -25.97 45.44 8.83
CA ALA A 589 -25.91 45.46 7.35
C ALA A 589 -24.40 45.60 7.01
N PRO A 590 -23.93 45.35 5.77
CA PRO A 590 -22.52 45.08 5.46
C PRO A 590 -21.77 46.27 4.82
N HIS A 591 -20.43 46.28 4.97
CA HIS A 591 -19.44 47.02 4.18
C HIS A 591 -18.12 46.22 4.26
N GLY A 592 -17.31 46.02 3.22
CA GLY A 592 -17.32 46.43 1.82
C GLY A 592 -16.23 45.64 1.06
#